data_AF-A0A948DB80-F1
#
_entry.id   AF-A0A948DB80-F1
#
_cell.length_a   1.000
_cell.length_b   1.000
_cell.length_c   1.000
_cell.angle_alpha   90.00
_cell.angle_beta   90.00
_cell.angle_gamma   90.00
#
_symmetry.space_group_name_H-M   'P 1'
#
loop_
_entity.id
_entity.type
_entity.pdbx_description
1 polymer ?
#
loop_
_entity_poly.entity_id
_entity_poly.type
_entity_poly.pdbx_seq_one_letter_code
_entity_poly.pdbx_strand_id
1 'polypeptide(L)'
;MHRKQFKISILTLIATIFLVLVLGALIFSMLEGWSIIDAFYFVAMTATTVGYGDFIPTHKLSKIVTVFYSLSIVPFVLYTFSIVAKYQTERVYRKINGVERKQRDQEDEIEETEKKINAQKRKLREQEKELDEQEKKLKQQARLNKIQSEELDEHEKELKGHQRKLKETSKEVKETSDEVREHDKELDVVEDLVGAALTKK
;
A
#
# COMPACT_ATOMS: atom_id res chain seq x y z
N MET A 1 -13.70 -27.15 26.11
CA MET A 1 -14.49 -27.88 27.13
C MET A 1 -15.81 -27.18 27.52
N HIS A 2 -15.92 -25.84 27.52
CA HIS A 2 -17.14 -25.10 27.91
C HIS A 2 -18.39 -25.26 27.01
N ARG A 3 -18.25 -25.52 25.71
CA ARG A 3 -19.41 -25.64 24.81
C ARG A 3 -20.29 -26.88 25.07
N LYS A 4 -19.72 -27.97 25.59
CA LYS A 4 -20.48 -29.21 25.90
C LYS A 4 -21.25 -29.06 27.21
N GLN A 5 -20.59 -28.55 28.25
CA GLN A 5 -21.21 -28.29 29.56
C GLN A 5 -22.44 -27.37 29.43
N PHE A 6 -22.34 -26.30 28.63
CA PHE A 6 -23.46 -25.36 28.43
C PHE A 6 -24.65 -25.97 27.66
N LYS A 7 -24.39 -26.77 26.61
CA LYS A 7 -25.47 -27.47 25.89
C LYS A 7 -26.21 -28.45 26.79
N ILE A 8 -25.48 -29.15 27.66
CA ILE A 8 -26.05 -30.06 28.65
C ILE A 8 -26.93 -29.26 29.63
N SER A 9 -26.46 -28.12 30.14
CA SER A 9 -27.26 -27.26 31.04
C SER A 9 -28.57 -26.77 30.42
N ILE A 10 -28.54 -26.30 29.16
CA ILE A 10 -29.77 -25.88 28.47
C ILE A 10 -30.71 -27.07 28.26
N LEU A 11 -30.18 -28.22 27.85
CA LEU A 11 -30.99 -29.41 27.64
C LEU A 11 -31.67 -29.85 28.95
N THR A 12 -30.95 -29.82 30.07
CA THR A 12 -31.51 -30.12 31.39
C THR A 12 -32.59 -29.11 31.79
N LEU A 13 -32.44 -27.81 31.50
CA LEU A 13 -33.46 -26.80 31.80
C LEU A 13 -34.74 -27.02 30.99
N ILE A 14 -34.60 -27.30 29.69
CA ILE A 14 -35.75 -27.59 28.81
C ILE A 14 -36.44 -28.88 29.26
N ALA A 15 -35.69 -29.92 29.60
CA ALA A 15 -36.25 -31.17 30.12
C ALA A 15 -37.01 -30.95 31.44
N THR A 16 -36.50 -30.12 32.35
CA THR A 16 -37.19 -29.75 33.59
C THR A 16 -38.48 -28.98 33.31
N ILE A 17 -38.49 -28.01 32.38
CA ILE A 17 -39.71 -27.30 31.99
C ILE A 17 -40.75 -28.30 31.46
N PHE A 18 -40.34 -29.19 30.54
CA PHE A 18 -41.23 -30.20 29.99
C PHE A 18 -41.81 -31.11 31.07
N LEU A 19 -40.99 -31.56 32.02
CA LEU A 19 -41.43 -32.35 33.16
C LEU A 19 -42.46 -31.61 34.01
N VAL A 20 -42.23 -30.32 34.31
CA VAL A 20 -43.17 -29.50 35.09
C VAL A 20 -44.49 -29.26 34.34
N LEU A 21 -44.46 -29.12 33.01
CA LEU A 21 -45.68 -29.06 32.20
C LEU A 21 -46.46 -30.38 32.25
N VAL A 22 -45.79 -31.52 32.10
CA VAL A 22 -46.45 -32.84 32.17
C VAL A 22 -47.03 -33.08 33.57
N LEU A 23 -46.30 -32.77 34.64
CA LEU A 23 -46.80 -32.90 36.01
C LEU A 23 -47.98 -31.97 36.26
N GLY A 24 -47.91 -30.71 35.80
CA GLY A 24 -49.03 -29.78 35.86
C GLY A 24 -50.26 -30.32 35.13
N ALA A 25 -50.08 -30.82 33.91
CA ALA A 25 -51.16 -31.40 33.11
C ALA A 25 -51.84 -32.58 33.83
N LEU A 26 -51.06 -33.46 34.45
CA LEU A 26 -51.61 -34.59 35.23
C LEU A 26 -52.40 -34.09 36.45
N ILE A 27 -51.88 -33.10 37.19
CA ILE A 27 -52.57 -32.52 38.34
C ILE A 27 -53.91 -31.90 37.91
N PHE A 28 -53.93 -31.10 36.85
CA PHE A 28 -55.16 -30.45 36.39
C PHE A 28 -56.14 -31.42 35.73
N SER A 29 -55.65 -32.44 35.03
CA SER A 29 -56.48 -33.52 34.49
C SER A 29 -57.19 -34.29 35.62
N MET A 30 -56.51 -34.56 36.74
CA MET A 30 -57.12 -35.21 37.89
C MET A 30 -58.06 -34.29 38.69
N LEU A 31 -57.74 -33.00 38.80
CA LEU A 31 -58.54 -32.06 39.59
C LEU A 31 -59.82 -31.59 38.88
N GLU A 32 -59.78 -31.40 37.55
CA GLU A 32 -60.90 -30.87 36.76
C GLU A 32 -61.56 -31.93 35.86
N GLY A 33 -61.00 -33.14 35.79
CA GLY A 33 -61.51 -34.20 34.92
C GLY A 33 -61.29 -33.94 33.42
N TRP A 34 -60.44 -32.98 33.06
CA TRP A 34 -60.09 -32.67 31.68
C TRP A 34 -59.28 -33.80 31.05
N SER A 35 -59.34 -33.92 29.72
CA SER A 35 -58.42 -34.79 29.00
C SER A 35 -56.98 -34.34 29.25
N ILE A 36 -56.02 -35.26 29.21
CA ILE A 36 -54.60 -34.94 29.43
C ILE A 36 -54.11 -33.87 28.44
N ILE A 37 -54.65 -33.87 27.22
CA ILE A 37 -54.29 -32.93 26.15
C ILE A 37 -54.81 -31.53 26.48
N ASP A 38 -56.07 -31.42 26.91
CA ASP A 38 -56.67 -30.14 27.30
C ASP A 38 -55.99 -29.55 28.56
N ALA A 39 -55.66 -30.41 29.53
CA ALA A 39 -54.92 -30.01 30.71
C ALA A 39 -53.49 -29.58 30.37
N PHE A 40 -52.80 -30.28 29.46
CA PHE A 40 -51.48 -29.90 28.95
C PHE A 40 -51.53 -28.54 28.23
N TYR A 41 -52.55 -28.33 27.43
CA TYR A 41 -52.80 -27.06 26.76
C TYR A 41 -52.99 -25.93 27.78
N PHE A 42 -53.84 -26.11 28.81
CA PHE A 42 -54.05 -25.13 29.87
C PHE A 42 -52.74 -24.73 30.58
N VAL A 43 -51.93 -25.72 30.99
CA VAL A 43 -50.67 -25.42 31.69
C VAL A 43 -49.63 -24.79 30.78
N ALA A 44 -49.56 -25.18 29.50
CA ALA A 44 -48.67 -24.56 28.53
C ALA A 44 -49.06 -23.09 28.28
N MET A 45 -50.36 -22.81 28.13
CA MET A 45 -50.92 -21.46 27.94
C MET A 45 -50.70 -20.57 29.16
N THR A 46 -50.76 -21.16 30.36
CA THR A 46 -50.44 -20.48 31.62
C THR A 46 -48.94 -20.17 31.70
N ALA A 47 -48.08 -21.13 31.33
CA ALA A 47 -46.63 -20.98 31.37
C ALA A 47 -46.10 -19.94 30.37
N THR A 48 -46.73 -19.85 29.19
CA THR A 48 -46.41 -18.84 28.16
C THR A 48 -47.08 -17.49 28.42
N THR A 49 -47.91 -17.38 29.46
CA THR A 49 -48.69 -16.17 29.80
C THR A 49 -49.66 -15.71 28.70
N VAL A 50 -50.00 -16.58 27.74
CA VAL A 50 -50.96 -16.23 26.68
C VAL A 50 -52.39 -16.31 27.19
N GLY A 51 -52.73 -17.36 27.94
CA GLY A 51 -53.98 -17.50 28.70
C GLY A 51 -55.27 -17.12 27.96
N TYR A 52 -55.64 -17.83 26.88
CA TYR A 52 -56.88 -17.53 26.13
C TYR A 52 -58.18 -17.62 26.95
N GLY A 53 -58.18 -18.38 28.04
CA GLY A 53 -59.33 -18.46 28.98
C GLY A 53 -60.46 -19.38 28.49
N ASP A 54 -60.18 -20.25 27.53
CA ASP A 54 -61.05 -21.34 27.08
C ASP A 54 -61.14 -22.49 28.09
N PHE A 55 -60.06 -22.78 28.80
CA PHE A 55 -60.03 -23.68 29.96
C PHE A 55 -59.75 -22.89 31.24
N ILE A 56 -60.72 -22.90 32.16
CA ILE A 56 -60.64 -22.19 33.44
C ILE A 56 -60.95 -23.17 34.57
N PRO A 57 -60.08 -23.28 35.60
CA PRO A 57 -60.33 -24.16 36.74
C PRO A 57 -61.63 -23.76 37.45
N THR A 58 -62.53 -24.72 37.62
CA THR A 58 -63.85 -24.50 38.23
C THR A 58 -63.83 -24.74 39.74
N HIS A 59 -63.02 -25.71 40.20
CA HIS A 59 -62.93 -26.08 41.61
C HIS A 59 -62.14 -25.07 42.45
N LYS A 60 -62.46 -24.96 43.76
CA LYS A 60 -61.74 -24.06 44.67
C LYS A 60 -60.26 -24.45 44.79
N LEU A 61 -59.97 -25.76 44.85
CA LEU A 61 -58.61 -26.27 45.01
C LEU A 61 -57.74 -26.01 43.77
N SER A 62 -58.28 -26.27 42.58
CA SER A 62 -57.57 -26.07 41.31
C SER A 62 -57.26 -24.60 41.04
N LYS A 63 -58.14 -23.67 41.44
CA LYS A 63 -57.87 -22.22 41.42
C LYS A 63 -56.66 -21.85 42.27
N ILE A 64 -56.59 -22.35 43.50
CA ILE A 64 -55.45 -22.11 44.40
C ILE A 64 -54.16 -22.69 43.79
N VAL A 65 -54.22 -23.93 43.30
CA VAL A 65 -53.09 -24.58 42.63
C VAL A 65 -52.63 -23.77 41.41
N THR A 66 -53.54 -23.22 40.62
CA THR A 66 -53.22 -22.38 39.45
C THR A 66 -52.44 -21.13 39.83
N VAL A 67 -52.80 -20.49 40.94
CA VAL A 67 -52.07 -19.29 41.43
C VAL A 67 -50.64 -19.67 41.79
N PHE A 68 -50.43 -20.71 42.61
CA PHE A 68 -49.08 -21.15 42.97
C PHE A 68 -48.27 -21.68 41.78
N TYR A 69 -48.94 -22.40 40.87
CA TYR A 69 -48.35 -22.92 39.65
C TYR A 69 -47.84 -21.78 38.76
N SER A 70 -48.70 -20.80 38.44
CA SER A 70 -48.34 -19.65 37.59
C SER A 70 -47.22 -18.80 38.20
N LEU A 71 -47.25 -18.55 39.51
CA LEU A 71 -46.18 -17.87 40.26
C LEU A 71 -44.83 -18.59 40.17
N SER A 72 -44.83 -19.91 40.03
CA SER A 72 -43.60 -20.70 39.98
C SER A 72 -43.08 -20.87 38.55
N ILE A 73 -43.96 -21.23 37.61
CA ILE A 73 -43.56 -21.58 36.24
C ILE A 73 -43.19 -20.37 35.40
N VAL A 74 -43.89 -19.23 35.55
CA VAL A 74 -43.66 -18.05 34.71
C VAL A 74 -42.25 -17.47 34.93
N PRO A 75 -41.78 -17.20 36.16
CA PRO A 75 -40.41 -16.74 36.38
C PRO A 75 -39.37 -17.75 35.90
N PHE A 76 -39.65 -19.05 36.05
CA PHE A 76 -38.73 -20.11 35.63
C PHE A 76 -38.56 -20.17 34.11
N VAL A 77 -39.66 -20.03 33.35
CA VAL A 77 -39.64 -19.95 31.88
C VAL A 77 -38.91 -18.68 31.43
N LEU A 78 -39.18 -17.52 32.04
CA LEU A 78 -38.49 -16.26 31.72
C LEU A 78 -36.99 -16.31 32.01
N TYR A 79 -36.60 -16.94 33.13
CA TYR A 79 -35.20 -17.14 33.49
C TYR A 79 -34.48 -18.01 32.45
N THR A 80 -35.10 -19.11 32.05
CA THR A 80 -34.56 -20.01 31.02
C THR A 80 -34.43 -19.29 29.68
N PHE A 81 -35.44 -18.51 29.28
CA PHE A 81 -35.40 -17.68 28.07
C PHE A 81 -34.25 -16.65 28.12
N SER A 82 -34.02 -16.01 29.26
CA SER A 82 -32.94 -15.06 29.45
C SER A 82 -31.55 -15.68 29.30
N ILE A 83 -31.33 -16.90 29.77
CA ILE A 83 -30.07 -17.65 29.56
C ILE A 83 -29.86 -17.92 28.07
N VAL A 84 -30.90 -18.37 27.37
CA VAL A 84 -30.85 -18.65 25.93
C VAL A 84 -30.59 -17.36 25.14
N ALA A 85 -31.26 -16.26 25.48
CA ALA A 85 -31.08 -14.97 24.85
C ALA A 85 -29.65 -14.44 25.02
N LYS A 86 -29.09 -14.49 26.24
CA LYS A 86 -27.69 -14.12 26.51
C LYS A 86 -26.72 -14.92 25.64
N TYR A 87 -26.95 -16.22 25.47
CA TYR A 87 -26.11 -17.06 24.62
C TYR A 87 -26.11 -16.63 23.15
N GLN A 88 -27.29 -16.28 22.63
CA GLN A 88 -27.43 -15.78 21.26
C GLN A 88 -26.70 -14.44 21.10
N THR A 89 -26.87 -13.54 22.06
CA THR A 89 -26.20 -12.23 22.07
C THR A 89 -24.68 -12.36 22.12
N GLU A 90 -24.13 -13.24 22.97
CA GLU A 90 -22.67 -13.49 23.03
C GLU A 90 -22.09 -14.09 21.75
N ARG A 91 -22.88 -14.84 20.98
CA ARG A 91 -22.44 -15.32 19.67
C ARG A 91 -22.34 -14.18 18.67
N VAL A 92 -23.27 -13.23 18.71
CA VAL A 92 -23.27 -12.04 17.85
C VAL A 92 -22.14 -11.10 18.25
N TYR A 93 -22.00 -10.79 19.54
CA TYR A 93 -20.94 -9.93 20.07
C TYR A 93 -19.53 -10.43 19.72
N ARG A 94 -19.28 -11.75 19.85
CA ARG A 94 -17.97 -12.32 19.46
C ARG A 94 -17.65 -12.18 17.98
N LYS A 95 -18.66 -12.19 17.10
CA LYS A 95 -18.43 -11.96 15.67
C LYS A 95 -18.04 -10.52 15.40
N ILE A 96 -18.73 -9.57 16.02
CA ILE A 96 -18.46 -8.13 15.87
C ILE A 96 -17.05 -7.79 16.36
N ASN A 97 -16.68 -8.21 17.58
CA ASN A 97 -15.34 -7.95 18.13
C ASN A 97 -14.22 -8.66 17.34
N GLY A 98 -14.53 -9.74 16.62
CA GLY A 98 -13.58 -10.42 15.74
C GLY A 98 -13.30 -9.64 14.45
N VAL A 99 -14.26 -8.84 13.98
CA VAL A 99 -14.09 -7.96 12.82
C VAL A 99 -13.21 -6.77 13.19
N GLU A 100 -13.45 -6.14 14.35
CA GLU A 100 -12.64 -5.00 14.81
C GLU A 100 -11.16 -5.36 14.99
N ARG A 101 -10.85 -6.57 15.48
CA ARG A 101 -9.45 -7.04 15.57
C ARG A 101 -8.78 -7.11 14.20
N LYS A 102 -9.47 -7.68 13.21
CA LYS A 102 -8.93 -7.76 11.84
C LYS A 102 -8.73 -6.39 11.21
N GLN A 103 -9.62 -5.43 11.50
CA GLN A 103 -9.47 -4.07 11.01
C GLN A 103 -8.23 -3.40 11.62
N ARG A 104 -7.98 -3.56 12.92
CA ARG A 104 -6.78 -3.04 13.57
C ARG A 104 -5.49 -3.65 13.01
N ASP A 105 -5.44 -4.97 12.86
CA ASP A 105 -4.27 -5.64 12.27
C ASP A 105 -4.01 -5.13 10.83
N GLN A 106 -5.08 -4.86 10.08
CA GLN A 106 -4.99 -4.33 8.71
C GLN A 106 -4.57 -2.84 8.70
N GLU A 107 -5.01 -2.03 9.66
CA GLU A 107 -4.54 -0.65 9.83
C GLU A 107 -3.05 -0.58 10.15
N ASP A 108 -2.55 -1.47 11.03
CA ASP A 108 -1.12 -1.56 11.35
C ASP A 108 -0.28 -1.95 10.12
N GLU A 109 -0.77 -2.89 9.30
CA GLU A 109 -0.13 -3.27 8.02
C GLU A 109 -0.10 -2.12 7.01
N ILE A 110 -1.18 -1.33 6.93
CA ILE A 110 -1.25 -0.14 6.07
C ILE A 110 -0.24 0.91 6.57
N GLU A 111 -0.17 1.17 7.87
CA GLU A 111 0.76 2.14 8.45
C GLU A 111 2.22 1.73 8.19
N GLU A 112 2.55 0.44 8.31
CA GLU A 112 3.89 -0.06 8.00
C GLU A 112 4.22 0.12 6.51
N THR A 113 3.26 -0.14 5.64
CA THR A 113 3.41 0.03 4.19
C THR A 113 3.60 1.50 3.82
N GLU A 114 2.85 2.41 4.43
CA GLU A 114 3.00 3.86 4.23
C GLU A 114 4.38 4.34 4.67
N LYS A 115 4.91 3.84 5.79
CA LYS A 115 6.28 4.14 6.24
C LYS A 115 7.31 3.68 5.21
N LYS A 116 7.18 2.47 4.66
CA LYS A 116 8.06 1.94 3.61
C LYS A 116 7.99 2.78 2.33
N ILE A 117 6.79 3.13 1.87
CA ILE A 117 6.57 3.99 0.70
C ILE A 117 7.22 5.36 0.91
N ASN A 118 7.02 5.97 2.09
CA ASN A 118 7.58 7.27 2.41
C ASN A 118 9.11 7.27 2.47
N ALA A 119 9.71 6.20 3.03
CA ALA A 119 11.16 6.02 3.02
C ALA A 119 11.70 5.84 1.59
N GLN A 120 11.01 5.05 0.77
CA GLN A 120 11.39 4.83 -0.62
C GLN A 120 11.27 6.11 -1.47
N LYS A 121 10.23 6.92 -1.24
CA LYS A 121 10.03 8.23 -1.88
C LYS A 121 11.11 9.25 -1.50
N ARG A 122 11.75 9.12 -0.33
CA ARG A 122 12.91 9.95 0.04
C ARG A 122 14.14 9.58 -0.77
N LYS A 123 14.43 8.28 -0.89
CA LYS A 123 15.54 7.78 -1.72
C LYS A 123 15.38 8.17 -3.18
N LEU A 124 14.16 8.08 -3.71
CA LEU A 124 13.87 8.49 -5.08
C LEU A 124 14.17 9.98 -5.31
N ARG A 125 13.81 10.84 -4.36
CA ARG A 125 14.10 12.28 -4.40
C ARG A 125 15.59 12.60 -4.30
N GLU A 126 16.38 11.76 -3.63
CA GLU A 126 17.84 11.90 -3.62
C GLU A 126 18.43 11.52 -4.98
N GLN A 127 17.97 10.41 -5.56
CA GLN A 127 18.38 9.99 -6.91
C GLN A 127 18.02 11.03 -7.98
N GLU A 128 16.83 11.63 -7.91
CA GLU A 128 16.42 12.72 -8.83
C GLU A 128 17.38 13.92 -8.75
N LYS A 129 17.81 14.31 -7.54
CA LYS A 129 18.78 15.39 -7.36
C LYS A 129 20.16 15.05 -7.94
N GLU A 130 20.61 13.81 -7.74
CA GLU A 130 21.88 13.33 -8.31
C GLU A 130 21.83 13.34 -9.84
N LEU A 131 20.70 12.91 -10.41
CA LEU A 131 20.48 12.91 -11.86
C LEU A 131 20.53 14.33 -12.43
N ASP A 132 19.86 15.29 -11.78
CA ASP A 132 19.89 16.71 -12.13
C ASP A 132 21.31 17.29 -12.09
N GLU A 133 22.12 16.88 -11.11
CA GLU A 133 23.50 17.32 -10.98
C GLU A 133 24.39 16.71 -12.08
N GLN A 134 24.19 15.43 -12.41
CA GLN A 134 24.84 14.78 -13.55
C GLN A 134 24.49 15.46 -14.87
N GLU A 135 23.22 15.82 -15.08
CA GLU A 135 22.78 16.50 -16.30
C GLU A 135 23.47 17.87 -16.45
N LYS A 136 23.61 18.63 -15.36
CA LYS A 136 24.34 19.91 -15.36
C LYS A 136 25.82 19.73 -15.72
N LYS A 137 26.49 18.73 -15.13
CA LYS A 137 27.88 18.40 -15.44
C LYS A 137 28.05 17.99 -16.90
N LEU A 138 27.15 17.17 -17.42
CA LEU A 138 27.16 16.75 -18.83
C LEU A 138 26.99 17.95 -19.78
N LYS A 139 26.05 18.86 -19.49
CA LYS A 139 25.86 20.09 -20.28
C LYS A 139 27.08 21.00 -20.24
N GLN A 140 27.74 21.12 -19.09
CA GLN A 140 28.99 21.89 -18.97
C GLN A 140 30.12 21.25 -19.77
N GLN A 141 30.28 19.93 -19.69
CA GLN A 141 31.28 19.20 -20.46
C GLN A 141 31.04 19.37 -21.97
N ALA A 142 29.78 19.31 -22.42
CA ALA A 142 29.43 19.52 -23.82
C ALA A 142 29.80 20.94 -24.32
N ARG A 143 29.63 21.97 -23.48
CA ARG A 143 30.08 23.34 -23.81
C ARG A 143 31.60 23.45 -23.92
N LEU A 144 32.34 22.81 -23.00
CA LEU A 144 33.81 22.80 -23.04
C LEU A 144 34.32 22.08 -24.28
N ASN A 145 33.78 20.91 -24.59
CA ASN A 145 34.14 20.17 -25.80
C ASN A 145 33.87 21.00 -27.07
N LYS A 146 32.80 21.81 -27.07
CA LYS A 146 32.49 22.70 -28.18
C LYS A 146 33.52 23.83 -28.34
N ILE A 147 33.88 24.51 -27.26
CA ILE A 147 34.94 25.55 -27.28
C ILE A 147 36.25 24.95 -27.79
N GLN A 148 36.62 23.78 -27.27
CA GLN A 148 37.85 23.11 -27.67
C GLN A 148 37.84 22.69 -29.16
N SER A 149 36.68 22.32 -29.71
CA SER A 149 36.55 22.10 -31.16
C SER A 149 36.67 23.40 -31.96
N GLU A 150 36.15 24.53 -31.47
CA GLU A 150 36.27 25.84 -32.13
C GLU A 150 37.73 26.35 -32.12
N GLU A 151 38.45 26.18 -31.00
CA GLU A 151 39.88 26.52 -30.87
C GLU A 151 40.76 25.67 -31.80
N LEU A 152 40.46 24.37 -31.93
CA LEU A 152 41.16 23.47 -32.84
C LEU A 152 40.99 23.92 -34.31
N ASP A 153 39.78 24.33 -34.71
CA ASP A 153 39.49 24.85 -36.05
C ASP A 153 40.23 26.16 -36.33
N GLU A 154 40.38 27.04 -35.33
CA GLU A 154 41.10 28.29 -35.44
C GLU A 154 42.61 28.06 -35.60
N HIS A 155 43.21 27.22 -34.76
CA HIS A 155 44.61 26.84 -34.90
C HIS A 155 44.91 26.17 -36.25
N GLU A 156 44.00 25.34 -36.77
CA GLU A 156 44.19 24.73 -38.09
C GLU A 156 44.24 25.81 -39.20
N LYS A 157 43.40 26.84 -39.12
CA LYS A 157 43.42 27.97 -40.06
C LYS A 157 44.72 28.77 -39.96
N GLU A 158 45.20 29.05 -38.75
CA GLU A 158 46.47 29.75 -38.54
C GLU A 158 47.67 28.97 -39.09
N LEU A 159 47.71 27.65 -38.86
CA LEU A 159 48.74 26.77 -39.40
C LEU A 159 48.76 26.80 -40.92
N LYS A 160 47.59 26.73 -41.57
CA LYS A 160 47.47 26.87 -43.04
C LYS A 160 47.96 28.25 -43.51
N GLY A 161 47.68 29.31 -42.75
CA GLY A 161 48.16 30.67 -43.04
C GLY A 161 49.68 30.79 -42.97
N HIS A 162 50.31 30.30 -41.89
CA HIS A 162 51.76 30.27 -41.74
C HIS A 162 52.43 29.43 -42.83
N GLN A 163 51.87 28.28 -43.19
CA GLN A 163 52.39 27.47 -44.29
C GLN A 163 52.36 28.20 -45.64
N ARG A 164 51.34 29.04 -45.91
CA ARG A 164 51.30 29.88 -47.12
C ARG A 164 52.38 30.95 -47.10
N LYS A 165 52.52 31.67 -45.98
CA LYS A 165 53.58 32.69 -45.83
C LYS A 165 54.96 32.08 -46.01
N LEU A 166 55.26 30.95 -45.37
CA LEU A 166 56.54 30.26 -45.54
C LEU A 166 56.79 29.85 -47.00
N LYS A 167 55.76 29.46 -47.76
CA LYS A 167 55.89 29.18 -49.19
C LYS A 167 56.19 30.45 -50.00
N GLU A 168 55.58 31.58 -49.66
CA GLU A 168 55.85 32.87 -50.29
C GLU A 168 57.26 33.36 -49.96
N THR A 169 57.67 33.36 -48.69
CA THR A 169 59.02 33.75 -48.28
C THR A 169 60.06 32.82 -48.88
N SER A 170 59.79 31.51 -48.97
CA SER A 170 60.67 30.57 -49.67
C SER A 170 60.77 30.86 -51.17
N LYS A 171 59.72 31.44 -51.78
CA LYS A 171 59.71 31.84 -53.18
C LYS A 171 60.50 33.15 -53.36
N GLU A 172 60.28 34.14 -52.50
CA GLU A 172 61.03 35.40 -52.47
C GLU A 172 62.52 35.16 -52.25
N VAL A 173 62.90 34.34 -51.26
CA VAL A 173 64.31 33.96 -51.02
C VAL A 173 64.91 33.28 -52.25
N LYS A 174 64.12 32.50 -52.99
CA LYS A 174 64.57 31.87 -54.23
C LYS A 174 64.78 32.89 -55.35
N GLU A 175 63.86 33.84 -55.51
CA GLU A 175 64.00 34.97 -56.44
C GLU A 175 65.21 35.85 -56.09
N THR A 176 65.40 36.23 -54.82
CA THR A 176 66.57 36.99 -54.37
C THR A 176 67.87 36.21 -54.55
N SER A 177 67.85 34.89 -54.29
CA SER A 177 69.02 34.03 -54.56
C SER A 177 69.33 33.93 -56.06
N ASP A 178 68.32 33.97 -56.92
CA ASP A 178 68.49 33.97 -58.38
C ASP A 178 69.00 35.34 -58.88
N GLU A 179 68.54 36.46 -58.30
CA GLU A 179 69.02 37.82 -58.58
C GLU A 179 70.48 38.01 -58.15
N VAL A 180 70.86 37.56 -56.95
CA VAL A 180 72.26 37.59 -56.49
C VAL A 180 73.17 36.79 -57.42
N ARG A 181 72.69 35.64 -57.91
CA ARG A 181 73.42 34.82 -58.90
C ARG A 181 73.55 35.50 -60.26
N GLU A 182 72.64 36.41 -60.61
CA GLU A 182 72.73 37.20 -61.84
C GLU A 182 73.70 38.38 -61.68
N HIS A 183 73.68 39.03 -60.51
CA HIS A 183 74.56 40.13 -60.19
C HIS A 183 76.03 39.70 -60.01
N ASP A 184 76.28 38.49 -59.48
CA ASP A 184 77.62 37.87 -59.44
C ASP A 184 78.17 37.65 -60.86
N LYS A 185 77.33 37.29 -61.84
CA LYS A 185 77.77 37.16 -63.24
C LYS A 185 78.11 38.51 -63.86
N GLU A 186 77.41 39.57 -63.48
CA GLU A 186 77.76 40.92 -63.91
C GLU A 186 79.09 41.38 -63.28
N LEU A 187 79.36 41.02 -62.02
CA LEU A 187 80.66 41.28 -61.39
C LEU A 187 81.80 40.54 -62.09
N ASP A 188 81.62 39.27 -62.46
CA ASP A 188 82.61 38.51 -63.25
C ASP A 188 82.90 39.20 -64.61
N VAL A 189 81.87 39.74 -65.27
CA VAL A 189 82.02 40.47 -66.55
C VAL A 189 82.75 41.81 -66.35
N VAL A 190 82.52 42.51 -65.24
CA VAL A 190 83.23 43.75 -64.91
C VAL A 190 84.67 43.48 -64.52
N GLU A 191 84.97 42.40 -63.78
CA GLU A 191 86.35 41.96 -63.53
C GLU A 191 87.08 41.61 -64.82
N ASP A 192 86.43 40.93 -65.77
CA ASP A 192 86.99 40.65 -67.11
C ASP A 192 87.26 41.93 -67.92
N LEU A 193 86.38 42.93 -67.85
CA LEU A 193 86.55 44.22 -68.53
C LEU A 193 87.61 45.11 -67.87
N VAL A 194 87.70 45.13 -66.54
CA VAL A 194 88.76 45.83 -65.79
C VAL A 194 90.11 45.16 -66.03
N GLY A 195 90.15 43.82 -66.09
CA GLY A 195 91.32 43.06 -66.52
C GLY A 195 91.77 43.39 -67.96
N ALA A 196 90.82 43.57 -68.88
CA ALA A 196 91.10 43.96 -70.26
C ALA A 196 91.54 45.43 -70.41
N ALA A 197 91.09 46.33 -69.53
CA ALA A 197 91.49 47.74 -69.53
C ALA A 197 92.90 47.95 -68.96
N LEU A 198 93.33 47.14 -67.98
CA LEU A 198 94.67 47.23 -67.40
C LEU A 198 95.77 46.58 -68.26
N THR A 199 95.42 45.90 -69.36
CA THR A 199 96.39 45.28 -70.29
C THR A 199 96.71 46.12 -71.52
N LYS A 200 96.19 47.36 -71.64
CA LYS A 200 96.38 48.17 -72.86
C LYS A 200 96.61 49.67 -72.64
N LYS A 201 97.59 50.04 -71.81
CA LYS A 201 98.64 51.05 -72.13
C LYS A 201 99.53 51.35 -70.95
#